data_AF-A0A6A4GKK7-F1
#
_entry.id   AF-A0A6A4GKK7-F1
#
_cell.length_a   1.000
_cell.length_b   1.000
_cell.length_c   1.000
_cell.angle_alpha   90.00
_cell.angle_beta   90.00
_cell.angle_gamma   90.00
#
_symmetry.space_group_name_H-M   'P 1'
#
loop_
_entity.id
_entity.type
_entity.pdbx_description
1 polymer ?
#
loop_
_entity_poly.entity_id
_entity_poly.type
_entity_poly.pdbx_seq_one_letter_code
_entity_poly.pdbx_strand_id
1 'polypeptide(L)' 'MTDVILKGHDDGVSSVAFSHDGTRIVSGSYDNTVRIWDATTGAQMGDPLQGHD' A
#
# COMPACT_ATOMS: atom_id res chain seq x y z
N MET A 1 -9.91 -3.62 17.39
CA MET A 1 -9.24 -3.22 16.14
C MET A 1 -8.84 -4.52 15.48
N THR A 2 -9.54 -4.94 14.44
CA THR A 2 -9.08 -6.05 13.61
C THR A 2 -7.90 -5.54 12.81
N ASP A 3 -6.72 -6.10 13.03
CA ASP A 3 -5.56 -5.78 12.22
C ASP A 3 -5.85 -6.14 10.76
N VAL A 4 -5.82 -5.14 9.89
CA VAL A 4 -6.00 -5.29 8.46
C VAL A 4 -4.63 -5.60 7.86
N ILE A 5 -4.49 -6.74 7.18
CA ILE A 5 -3.23 -7.16 6.58
C ILE A 5 -3.20 -6.76 5.10
N LEU A 6 -2.25 -5.89 4.74
CA LEU A 6 -2.02 -5.47 3.36
C LEU A 6 -1.04 -6.46 2.70
N LYS A 7 -1.56 -7.31 1.80
CA LYS A 7 -0.76 -8.30 1.09
C LYS A 7 -0.61 -7.90 -0.37
N GLY A 8 0.60 -7.97 -0.88
CA GLY A 8 0.85 -7.78 -2.32
C GLY A 8 2.28 -7.41 -2.66
N HIS A 9 3.01 -6.78 -1.74
CA HIS A 9 4.43 -6.50 -1.97
C HIS A 9 5.26 -7.78 -1.93
N ASP A 10 6.17 -7.91 -2.89
CA ASP A 10 7.05 -9.08 -3.04
C ASP A 10 8.40 -8.89 -2.33
N ASP A 11 8.69 -7.68 -1.86
CA ASP A 11 9.87 -7.32 -1.06
C ASP A 11 9.49 -6.35 0.08
N GLY A 12 10.48 -6.03 0.93
CA GLY A 12 10.32 -5.18 2.11
C GLY A 12 9.70 -3.83 1.79
N VAL A 13 8.68 -3.46 2.56
CA VAL A 13 8.07 -2.12 2.53
C VAL A 13 9.05 -1.12 3.15
N SER A 14 9.40 -0.09 2.39
CA SER A 14 10.37 0.94 2.79
C SER A 14 9.70 2.20 3.34
N SER A 15 8.44 2.47 2.96
CA SER A 15 7.70 3.65 3.42
C SER A 15 6.19 3.41 3.42
N VAL A 16 5.48 4.10 4.31
CA VAL A 16 4.01 4.11 4.39
C VAL A 16 3.50 5.53 4.65
N ALA A 17 2.35 5.87 4.08
CA ALA A 17 1.65 7.13 4.32
C ALA A 17 0.13 6.93 4.35
N PHE A 18 -0.57 7.78 5.09
CA PHE A 18 -2.03 7.81 5.15
C PHE A 18 -2.57 9.03 4.41
N SER A 19 -3.75 8.90 3.79
CA SER A 19 -4.49 10.06 3.32
C SER A 19 -5.01 10.90 4.49
N HIS A 20 -5.28 12.18 4.25
CA HIS A 20 -5.76 13.10 5.29
C HIS A 20 -7.08 12.66 5.93
N ASP A 21 -7.96 12.05 5.14
CA ASP A 21 -9.26 11.50 5.59
C ASP A 21 -9.15 10.09 6.19
N GLY A 22 -7.96 9.48 6.21
CA GLY A 22 -7.71 8.15 6.73
C GLY A 22 -8.33 7.01 5.92
N THR A 23 -8.88 7.27 4.73
CA THR A 23 -9.54 6.25 3.91
C THR A 23 -8.55 5.43 3.08
N ARG A 24 -7.33 5.93 2.88
CA ARG A 24 -6.32 5.30 2.04
C ARG A 24 -4.97 5.20 2.73
N ILE A 25 -4.26 4.14 2.38
CA ILE A 25 -2.85 3.94 2.70
C ILE A 25 -2.08 3.89 1.39
N VAL A 26 -0.90 4.49 1.35
CA VAL A 26 0.08 4.33 0.27
C VAL A 26 1.31 3.65 0.86
N SER A 27 1.85 2.65 0.17
CA SER A 27 3.09 1.99 0.55
C SER A 27 4.04 1.89 -0.64
N GLY A 28 5.33 2.13 -0.39
CA GLY A 28 6.42 1.86 -1.33
C GLY A 28 7.26 0.68 -0.84
N SER A 29 7.77 -0.14 -1.77
CA SER A 29 8.57 -1.34 -1.47
C SER A 29 9.81 -1.44 -2.36
N TYR A 30 10.76 -2.24 -1.91
CA TYR A 30 11.91 -2.67 -2.72
C TYR A 30 11.53 -3.58 -3.89
N ASP A 31 10.25 -3.95 -4.05
CA ASP A 31 9.73 -4.60 -5.26
C ASP A 31 9.51 -3.64 -6.45
N ASN A 32 10.03 -2.41 -6.34
CA ASN A 32 9.92 -1.31 -7.31
C ASN A 32 8.47 -0.85 -7.57
N THR A 33 7.54 -1.14 -6.66
CA THR A 33 6.14 -0.70 -6.76
C THR A 33 5.71 0.24 -5.64
N VAL A 34 4.75 1.11 -5.98
CA VAL A 34 3.92 1.84 -5.03
C VAL A 34 2.50 1.31 -5.10
N ARG A 35 1.91 0.96 -3.96
CA ARG A 35 0.54 0.41 -3.88
C ARG A 35 -0.34 1.34 -3.05
N ILE A 36 -1.61 1.39 -3.44
CA ILE A 36 -2.66 2.14 -2.74
C ILE A 36 -3.66 1.14 -2.17
N TRP A 37 -4.08 1.35 -0.93
CA TRP A 37 -4.96 0.44 -0.21
C TRP A 37 -6.16 1.20 0.34
N ASP A 38 -7.30 0.53 0.37
CA ASP A 38 -8.43 0.94 1.19
C ASP A 38 -8.13 0.61 2.66
N ALA A 39 -8.12 1.64 3.51
CA ALA A 39 -7.70 1.50 4.91
C ALA A 39 -8.67 0.70 5.78
N THR A 40 -9.92 0.52 5.33
CA THR A 40 -10.96 -0.20 6.09
C THR A 40 -10.95 -1.69 5.78
N THR A 41 -10.78 -2.02 4.50
CA THR A 41 -10.90 -3.39 3.99
C THR A 41 -9.55 -4.06 3.76
N GLY A 42 -8.48 -3.28 3.59
CA GLY A 42 -7.15 -3.76 3.20
C GLY A 42 -7.04 -4.15 1.73
N ALA A 43 -8.10 -3.92 0.94
CA ALA A 43 -8.09 -4.21 -0.47
C ALA A 43 -7.15 -3.25 -1.20
N GLN A 44 -6.36 -3.78 -2.13
CA GLN A 44 -5.57 -2.94 -3.03
C GLN A 44 -6.50 -2.20 -3.99
N MET A 45 -6.26 -0.90 -4.15
CA MET A 45 -6.98 -0.04 -5.07
C MET A 45 -6.21 0.08 -6.39
N GLY A 46 -6.63 -0.68 -7.40
CA GLY A 46 -6.03 -0.68 -8.73
C GLY A 46 -4.72 -1.49 -8.82
N ASP A 47 -4.05 -1.40 -9.97
CA ASP A 47 -2.75 -2.05 -10.19
C ASP A 47 -1.61 -1.28 -9.48
N PRO A 48 -0.51 -1.96 -9.13
CA PRO A 48 0.66 -1.29 -8.55
C PRO A 48 1.22 -0.23 -9.51
N LEU A 49 1.61 0.92 -8.95
CA LEU A 49 2.30 1.97 -9.70
C LEU A 49 3.76 1.56 -9.89
N GLN A 50 4.19 1.42 -11.13
CA GLN A 50 5.53 0.99 -11.53
C GLN A 50 6.35 2.15 -12.12
N GLY A 51 7.65 1.92 -12.38
CA GLY A 51 8.57 2.89 -12.97
C GLY A 51 9.51 3.57 -11.96
N HIS A 52 9.64 3.01 -10.76
CA HIS A 52 10.53 3.45 -9.69
C HIS A 52 11.81 2.59 -9.65
N ASP A 53 12.48 2.45 -10.79
CA ASP A 53 13.78 1.75 -10.91
C ASP A 53 14.97 2.65 -10.52
#